data_AF-A0A7X9QAM2-F1
#
_entry.id   AF-A0A7X9QAM2-F1
#
_cell.length_a   1.000
_cell.length_b   1.000
_cell.length_c   1.000
_cell.angle_alpha   90.00
_cell.angle_beta   90.00
_cell.angle_gamma   90.00
#
_symmetry.space_group_name_H-M   'P 1'
#
loop_
_entity.id
_entity.type
_entity.pdbx_description
1 polymer ?
#
loop_
_entity_poly.entity_id
_entity_poly.type
_entity_poly.pdbx_seq_one_letter_code
_entity_poly.pdbx_strand_id
1 'polypeptide(L)'
;TKEDIKKLFFSTDHHWKPYLALQTYSEMGKMLIDEYGIDIDTKSLDVNNYNIDVYKNSFLGSHGKRTGKIYAGLDDFEIIYPKFETKLKVNLCGFEREGDYEKTMINRRHLSNKDIYNVNTFSTYANSGLQSKVENLMTNSSSNIFLITDSYSMPSICFMSTGVKYLEQVDLRYVDENYLLKESILEAKPDIVIIQYNPGAFTDNKLFNFN
;
A
#
# COMPACT_ATOMS: atom_id res chain seq x y z
N THR A 1 -16.56 -15.48 -11.07
CA THR A 1 -16.13 -16.88 -11.35
C THR A 1 -14.72 -17.12 -10.80
N LYS A 2 -14.21 -18.36 -10.75
CA LYS A 2 -12.80 -18.61 -10.35
C LYS A 2 -11.78 -17.86 -11.23
N GLU A 3 -12.13 -17.63 -12.49
CA GLU A 3 -11.29 -16.90 -13.44
C GLU A 3 -11.20 -15.41 -13.12
N ASP A 4 -12.27 -14.83 -12.57
CA ASP A 4 -12.28 -13.43 -12.12
C ASP A 4 -11.40 -13.26 -10.87
N ILE A 5 -11.38 -14.23 -9.95
CA ILE A 5 -10.55 -14.17 -8.75
C ILE A 5 -9.06 -14.18 -9.10
N LYS A 6 -8.62 -14.96 -10.10
CA LYS A 6 -7.21 -14.98 -10.56
C LYS A 6 -6.73 -13.67 -11.19
N LYS A 7 -7.66 -12.85 -11.66
CA LYS A 7 -7.34 -11.49 -12.14
C LYS A 7 -7.13 -10.51 -10.99
N LEU A 8 -7.65 -10.82 -9.81
CA LEU A 8 -7.65 -9.93 -8.64
C LEU A 8 -6.59 -10.30 -7.59
N PHE A 9 -6.25 -11.59 -7.49
CA PHE A 9 -5.29 -12.12 -6.52
C PHE A 9 -4.13 -12.84 -7.21
N PHE A 10 -2.99 -12.88 -6.54
CA PHE A 10 -1.86 -13.70 -6.97
C PHE A 10 -2.18 -15.19 -6.78
N SER A 11 -1.66 -16.04 -7.67
CA SER A 11 -1.78 -17.49 -7.56
C SER A 11 -0.76 -18.07 -6.59
N THR A 12 0.40 -17.42 -6.48
CA THR A 12 1.55 -17.86 -5.69
C THR A 12 1.75 -17.08 -4.39
N ASP A 13 1.00 -15.99 -4.18
CA ASP A 13 1.04 -15.18 -2.97
C ASP A 13 -0.32 -15.13 -2.28
N HIS A 14 -0.33 -14.76 -1.01
CA HIS A 14 -1.55 -14.49 -0.27
C HIS A 14 -2.15 -13.11 -0.59
N HIS A 15 -1.34 -12.11 -0.98
CA HIS A 15 -1.83 -10.76 -1.24
C HIS A 15 -2.71 -10.66 -2.49
N TRP A 16 -3.52 -9.59 -2.53
CA TRP A 16 -4.14 -9.11 -3.76
C TRP A 16 -3.12 -8.53 -4.75
N LYS A 17 -3.53 -8.36 -6.01
CA LYS A 17 -2.72 -7.64 -7.00
C LYS A 17 -2.77 -6.12 -6.79
N PRO A 18 -1.71 -5.38 -7.13
CA PRO A 18 -1.69 -3.92 -7.07
C PRO A 18 -2.87 -3.26 -7.77
N TYR A 19 -3.34 -3.81 -8.90
CA TYR A 19 -4.51 -3.29 -9.58
C TYR A 19 -5.79 -3.33 -8.72
N LEU A 20 -6.03 -4.43 -8.00
CA LEU A 20 -7.18 -4.51 -7.08
C LEU A 20 -7.02 -3.52 -5.92
N ALA A 21 -5.80 -3.28 -5.43
CA ALA A 21 -5.56 -2.26 -4.41
C ALA A 21 -5.88 -0.85 -4.92
N LEU A 22 -5.57 -0.51 -6.17
CA LEU A 22 -5.95 0.77 -6.80
C LEU A 22 -7.48 0.88 -6.95
N GLN A 23 -8.15 -0.18 -7.41
CA GLN A 23 -9.62 -0.19 -7.50
C GLN A 23 -10.28 -0.02 -6.13
N THR A 24 -9.73 -0.69 -5.11
CA THR A 24 -10.21 -0.57 -3.74
C THR A 24 -10.04 0.84 -3.22
N TYR A 25 -8.90 1.47 -3.48
CA TYR A 25 -8.69 2.89 -3.15
C TYR A 25 -9.69 3.81 -3.87
N SER A 26 -9.93 3.60 -5.17
CA SER A 26 -10.90 4.37 -5.96
C SER A 26 -12.29 4.35 -5.33
N GLU A 27 -12.81 3.15 -5.03
CA GLU A 27 -14.15 2.99 -4.46
C GLU A 27 -14.23 3.46 -3.00
N MET A 28 -13.24 3.10 -2.19
CA MET A 28 -13.15 3.57 -0.80
C MET A 28 -13.05 5.08 -0.73
N GLY A 29 -12.26 5.72 -1.60
CA GLY A 29 -12.11 7.17 -1.64
C GLY A 29 -13.41 7.89 -1.98
N LYS A 30 -14.20 7.36 -2.92
CA LYS A 30 -15.55 7.90 -3.22
C LYS A 30 -16.47 7.82 -2.00
N MET A 31 -16.49 6.66 -1.33
CA MET A 31 -17.26 6.48 -0.10
C MET A 31 -16.80 7.44 1.01
N LEU A 32 -15.49 7.64 1.18
CA LEU A 32 -14.93 8.59 2.16
C LEU A 32 -15.34 10.04 1.87
N ILE A 33 -15.38 10.44 0.60
CA ILE A 33 -15.90 11.75 0.19
C ILE A 33 -17.39 11.86 0.53
N ASP A 34 -18.19 10.89 0.07
CA ASP A 34 -19.65 10.97 0.09
C ASP A 34 -20.24 10.80 1.50
N GLU A 35 -19.68 9.92 2.31
CA GLU A 35 -20.24 9.56 3.63
C GLU A 35 -19.55 10.29 4.80
N TYR A 36 -18.28 10.66 4.64
CA TYR A 36 -17.46 11.20 5.74
C TYR A 36 -16.91 12.60 5.45
N GLY A 37 -17.14 13.14 4.24
CA GLY A 37 -16.70 14.49 3.87
C GLY A 37 -15.18 14.64 3.80
N ILE A 38 -14.44 13.54 3.60
CA ILE A 38 -12.98 13.58 3.48
C ILE A 38 -12.61 14.21 2.13
N ASP A 39 -11.76 15.23 2.17
CA ASP A 39 -11.31 15.95 0.99
C ASP A 39 -10.21 15.13 0.30
N ILE A 40 -10.55 14.40 -0.76
CA ILE A 40 -9.61 13.62 -1.57
C ILE A 40 -9.60 14.17 -2.99
N ASP A 41 -8.41 14.38 -3.56
CA ASP A 41 -8.28 14.77 -4.96
C ASP A 41 -8.86 13.68 -5.87
N THR A 42 -10.05 13.92 -6.40
CA THR A 42 -10.79 12.98 -7.24
C THR A 42 -10.01 12.50 -8.47
N LYS A 43 -9.00 13.26 -8.94
CA LYS A 43 -8.12 12.83 -10.03
C LYS A 43 -7.34 11.55 -9.66
N SER A 44 -6.96 11.41 -8.39
CA SER A 44 -6.30 10.21 -7.86
C SER A 44 -7.23 9.01 -7.73
N LEU A 45 -8.56 9.22 -7.73
CA LEU A 45 -9.55 8.15 -7.63
C LEU A 45 -9.89 7.54 -9.00
N ASP A 46 -9.59 8.20 -10.12
CA ASP A 46 -9.82 7.61 -11.44
C ASP A 46 -8.69 6.66 -11.81
N VAL A 47 -8.99 5.36 -11.88
CA VAL A 47 -8.03 4.32 -12.27
C VAL A 47 -7.42 4.56 -13.66
N ASN A 48 -8.10 5.30 -14.55
CA ASN A 48 -7.57 5.65 -15.86
C ASN A 48 -6.48 6.72 -15.82
N ASN A 49 -6.31 7.42 -14.69
CA ASN A 49 -5.23 8.38 -14.46
C ASN A 49 -3.90 7.72 -14.02
N TYR A 50 -3.79 6.40 -14.16
CA TYR A 50 -2.57 5.65 -13.85
C TYR A 50 -2.05 4.90 -15.08
N ASN A 51 -0.73 4.77 -15.16
CA ASN A 51 -0.04 3.83 -16.04
C ASN A 51 0.07 2.48 -15.34
N ILE A 52 0.09 1.40 -16.13
CA ILE A 52 0.20 0.03 -15.62
C ILE A 52 1.23 -0.72 -16.48
N ASP A 53 2.41 -0.96 -15.90
CA ASP A 53 3.45 -1.79 -16.50
C ASP A 53 3.36 -3.21 -15.96
N VAL A 54 3.21 -4.19 -16.85
CA VAL A 54 3.08 -5.60 -16.46
C VAL A 54 4.41 -6.33 -16.67
N TYR A 55 5.00 -6.80 -15.56
CA TYR A 55 6.19 -7.63 -15.55
C TYR A 55 5.78 -9.10 -15.56
N LYS A 56 6.02 -9.76 -16.69
CA LYS A 56 5.59 -11.15 -16.89
C LYS A 56 6.44 -12.13 -16.09
N ASN A 57 5.80 -13.09 -15.43
CA ASN A 57 6.44 -14.16 -14.65
C ASN A 57 7.55 -13.65 -13.69
N SER A 58 7.31 -12.53 -13.03
CA SER A 58 8.32 -11.85 -12.20
C SER A 58 8.09 -11.99 -10.71
N PHE A 59 7.05 -12.70 -10.29
CA PHE A 59 6.73 -12.87 -8.88
C PHE A 59 6.51 -14.32 -8.51
N LEU A 60 7.26 -14.78 -7.52
CA LEU A 60 7.00 -16.00 -6.77
C LEU A 60 6.64 -15.60 -5.34
N GLY A 61 5.37 -15.67 -5.00
CA GLY A 61 4.84 -15.31 -3.69
C GLY A 61 5.19 -16.29 -2.58
N SER A 62 4.78 -15.97 -1.37
CA SER A 62 5.08 -16.75 -0.16
C SER A 62 4.58 -18.20 -0.23
N HIS A 63 3.40 -18.46 -0.81
CA HIS A 63 2.90 -19.82 -1.05
C HIS A 63 3.72 -20.54 -2.11
N GLY A 64 4.08 -19.84 -3.20
CA GLY A 64 4.91 -20.37 -4.27
C GLY A 64 6.34 -20.70 -3.83
N LYS A 65 6.93 -19.90 -2.94
CA LYS A 65 8.26 -20.17 -2.38
C LYS A 65 8.28 -21.44 -1.52
N ARG A 66 7.21 -21.70 -0.76
CA ARG A 66 7.08 -22.91 0.06
C ARG A 66 6.84 -24.18 -0.76
N THR A 67 6.15 -24.06 -1.89
CA THR A 67 5.76 -25.20 -2.75
C THR A 67 6.71 -25.43 -3.92
N GLY A 68 7.47 -24.41 -4.33
CA GLY A 68 8.39 -24.43 -5.46
C GLY A 68 7.74 -23.98 -6.77
N LYS A 69 8.50 -23.22 -7.57
CA LYS A 69 8.02 -22.62 -8.84
C LYS A 69 7.53 -23.64 -9.88
N ILE A 70 7.99 -24.90 -9.81
CA ILE A 70 7.59 -25.97 -10.73
C ILE A 70 6.11 -26.32 -10.53
N TYR A 71 5.62 -26.28 -9.29
CA TYR A 71 4.24 -26.61 -8.96
C TYR A 71 3.33 -25.39 -8.92
N ALA A 72 3.83 -24.27 -8.42
CA ALA A 72 3.04 -23.05 -8.25
C ALA A 72 2.99 -22.16 -9.50
N GLY A 73 3.95 -22.30 -10.42
CA GLY A 73 4.16 -21.35 -11.50
C GLY A 73 4.76 -20.03 -10.99
N LEU A 74 4.58 -18.97 -11.78
CA LEU A 74 4.98 -17.60 -11.46
C LEU A 74 3.81 -16.67 -11.78
N ASP A 75 3.63 -15.64 -10.96
CA ASP A 75 2.69 -14.58 -11.23
C ASP A 75 3.34 -13.45 -12.04
N ASP A 76 2.50 -12.76 -12.81
CA ASP A 76 2.81 -11.44 -13.33
C ASP A 76 2.72 -10.41 -12.20
N PHE A 77 3.56 -9.36 -12.24
CA PHE A 77 3.52 -8.27 -11.26
C PHE A 77 3.32 -6.92 -11.94
N GLU A 78 2.46 -6.09 -11.37
CA GLU A 78 2.07 -4.79 -11.95
C GLU A 78 2.81 -3.65 -11.26
N ILE A 79 3.40 -2.73 -12.01
CA ILE A 79 3.86 -1.43 -11.51
C ILE A 79 2.90 -0.35 -12.00
N ILE A 80 2.29 0.33 -11.05
CA ILE A 80 1.19 1.26 -11.24
C ILE A 80 1.63 2.59 -10.66
N TYR A 81 1.59 3.62 -11.50
CA TYR A 81 2.05 4.96 -11.17
C TYR A 81 1.18 6.03 -11.84
N PRO A 82 1.00 7.20 -11.20
CA PRO A 82 0.21 8.30 -11.74
C PRO A 82 0.67 8.76 -13.14
N LYS A 83 -0.29 9.11 -14.00
CA LYS A 83 -0.05 9.88 -15.24
C LYS A 83 0.13 11.38 -14.98
N PHE A 84 -0.11 11.80 -13.74
CA PHE A 84 -0.05 13.19 -13.32
C PHE A 84 1.18 13.48 -12.48
N GLU A 85 1.58 14.74 -12.46
CA GLU A 85 2.71 15.20 -11.66
C GLU A 85 2.45 14.96 -10.16
N THR A 86 3.48 14.47 -9.49
CA THR A 86 3.45 14.21 -8.05
C THR A 86 4.72 14.76 -7.43
N LYS A 87 4.61 15.20 -6.18
CA LYS A 87 5.77 15.51 -5.35
C LYS A 87 5.45 15.12 -3.92
N LEU A 88 6.15 14.11 -3.42
CA LEU A 88 5.92 13.50 -2.13
C LEU A 88 7.16 13.66 -1.26
N LYS A 89 6.96 14.03 0.00
CA LYS A 89 7.97 13.91 1.06
C LYS A 89 7.60 12.69 1.90
N VAL A 90 8.47 11.69 1.92
CA VAL A 90 8.24 10.45 2.67
C VAL A 90 9.27 10.31 3.77
N ASN A 91 8.81 10.14 5.00
CA ASN A 91 9.60 9.64 6.11
C ASN A 91 9.26 8.17 6.33
N LEU A 92 10.28 7.32 6.24
CA LEU A 92 10.18 5.89 6.46
C LEU A 92 11.05 5.50 7.65
N CYS A 93 10.44 5.23 8.81
CA CYS A 93 11.19 4.88 10.03
C CYS A 93 12.37 5.85 10.30
N GLY A 94 12.17 7.17 10.11
CA GLY A 94 13.20 8.19 10.28
C GLY A 94 14.02 8.51 9.02
N PHE A 95 13.95 7.70 7.97
CA PHE A 95 14.65 7.95 6.71
C PHE A 95 13.80 8.81 5.78
N GLU A 96 14.26 10.03 5.49
CA GLU A 96 13.58 10.95 4.58
C GLU A 96 13.97 10.73 3.12
N ARG A 97 12.99 10.92 2.23
CA ARG A 97 13.18 11.03 0.78
C ARG A 97 12.10 11.91 0.17
N GLU A 98 12.48 12.63 -0.87
CA GLU A 98 11.60 13.54 -1.59
C GLU A 98 11.75 13.35 -3.11
N GLY A 99 10.62 13.42 -3.81
CA GLY A 99 10.58 13.33 -5.27
C GLY A 99 9.20 13.00 -5.79
N ASP A 100 9.15 12.61 -7.05
CA ASP A 100 7.93 12.06 -7.66
C ASP A 100 7.52 10.72 -7.03
N TYR A 101 6.32 10.27 -7.40
CA TYR A 101 5.75 9.01 -6.96
C TYR A 101 6.65 7.81 -7.23
N GLU A 102 7.27 7.69 -8.41
CA GLU A 102 8.09 6.52 -8.71
C GLU A 102 9.34 6.47 -7.85
N LYS A 103 10.04 7.60 -7.71
CA LYS A 103 11.26 7.73 -6.89
C LYS A 103 10.99 7.49 -5.41
N THR A 104 9.80 7.85 -4.94
CA THR A 104 9.44 7.73 -3.53
C THR A 104 8.71 6.43 -3.23
N MET A 105 7.67 6.04 -3.96
CA MET A 105 6.81 4.91 -3.61
C MET A 105 7.22 3.57 -4.21
N ILE A 106 8.02 3.55 -5.28
CA ILE A 106 8.33 2.33 -6.03
C ILE A 106 9.79 1.92 -5.83
N ASN A 107 10.03 0.83 -5.10
CA ASN A 107 11.36 0.26 -4.96
C ASN A 107 11.59 -0.86 -5.99
N ARG A 108 12.05 -0.46 -7.18
CA ARG A 108 12.32 -1.35 -8.31
C ARG A 108 13.41 -2.40 -8.04
N ARG A 109 14.21 -2.28 -6.96
CA ARG A 109 15.21 -3.31 -6.58
C ARG A 109 14.56 -4.66 -6.26
N HIS A 110 13.28 -4.66 -5.89
CA HIS A 110 12.52 -5.87 -5.60
C HIS A 110 11.99 -6.61 -6.85
N LEU A 111 12.17 -6.06 -8.06
CA LEU A 111 11.71 -6.67 -9.33
C LEU A 111 12.73 -7.64 -9.96
N SER A 112 13.52 -8.35 -9.16
CA SER A 112 14.63 -9.18 -9.67
C SER A 112 14.22 -10.62 -9.99
N ASN A 113 14.28 -11.00 -11.27
CA ASN A 113 14.06 -12.39 -11.70
C ASN A 113 15.25 -13.34 -11.41
N LYS A 114 16.44 -12.79 -11.13
CA LYS A 114 17.66 -13.61 -10.90
C LYS A 114 17.63 -14.34 -9.56
N ASP A 115 16.90 -13.81 -8.58
CA ASP A 115 16.85 -14.32 -7.22
C ASP A 115 15.41 -14.45 -6.71
N ILE A 116 14.55 -15.03 -7.55
CA ILE A 116 13.10 -15.05 -7.36
C ILE A 116 12.64 -15.76 -6.07
N TYR A 117 13.48 -16.62 -5.51
CA TYR A 117 13.20 -17.30 -4.24
C TYR A 117 13.46 -16.40 -3.02
N ASN A 118 14.47 -15.52 -3.07
CA ASN A 118 14.84 -14.69 -1.92
C ASN A 118 14.26 -13.28 -2.00
N VAL A 119 14.04 -12.73 -3.19
CA VAL A 119 13.47 -11.38 -3.35
C VAL A 119 12.02 -11.31 -2.89
N ASN A 120 11.63 -10.27 -2.16
CA ASN A 120 10.23 -9.98 -1.88
C ASN A 120 9.68 -8.97 -2.89
N THR A 121 9.15 -9.45 -4.02
CA THR A 121 8.59 -8.59 -5.08
C THR A 121 7.42 -7.75 -4.61
N PHE A 122 6.60 -8.24 -3.66
CA PHE A 122 5.48 -7.46 -3.14
C PHE A 122 5.96 -6.18 -2.43
N SER A 123 7.15 -6.19 -1.84
CA SER A 123 7.82 -5.00 -1.28
C SER A 123 8.26 -3.96 -2.32
N THR A 124 8.01 -4.17 -3.62
CA THR A 124 8.16 -3.09 -4.60
C THR A 124 7.22 -1.93 -4.29
N TYR A 125 5.98 -2.22 -3.91
CA TYR A 125 5.11 -1.25 -3.23
C TYR A 125 5.35 -1.46 -1.77
N ALA A 126 6.15 -0.60 -1.16
CA ALA A 126 6.09 -0.35 0.27
C ALA A 126 7.35 0.35 0.65
N ASN A 127 7.10 1.39 1.41
CA ASN A 127 8.05 1.96 2.32
C ASN A 127 8.00 1.05 3.54
N SER A 128 8.56 -0.16 3.40
CA SER A 128 8.68 -1.27 4.37
C SER A 128 7.43 -1.83 5.08
N GLY A 129 6.24 -1.23 5.02
CA GLY A 129 5.04 -1.75 5.70
C GLY A 129 5.13 -1.71 7.23
N LEU A 130 5.99 -0.85 7.78
CA LEU A 130 6.25 -0.74 9.23
C LEU A 130 5.60 0.52 9.81
N GLN A 131 6.18 1.68 9.49
CA GLN A 131 5.68 3.00 9.88
C GLN A 131 6.17 4.01 8.85
N SER A 132 5.26 4.80 8.29
CA SER A 132 5.65 5.86 7.36
C SER A 132 4.73 7.06 7.41
N LYS A 133 5.32 8.23 7.19
CA LYS A 133 4.64 9.51 7.05
C LYS A 133 4.84 9.99 5.61
N VAL A 134 3.78 10.38 4.94
CA VAL A 134 3.81 10.85 3.57
C VAL A 134 3.09 12.19 3.50
N GLU A 135 3.81 13.23 3.10
CA GLU A 135 3.22 14.52 2.75
C GLU A 135 3.16 14.65 1.23
N ASN A 136 1.98 14.99 0.71
CA ASN A 136 1.79 15.36 -0.68
C ASN A 136 1.91 16.88 -0.84
N LEU A 137 2.86 17.30 -1.65
CA LEU A 137 3.20 18.71 -1.87
C LEU A 137 2.49 19.32 -3.07
N MET A 138 1.71 18.53 -3.82
CA MET A 138 1.08 18.93 -5.09
C MET A 138 -0.43 18.70 -5.14
N THR A 139 -1.02 18.16 -4.07
CA THR A 139 -2.48 18.01 -3.98
C THR A 139 -3.15 19.31 -3.53
N ASN A 140 -4.39 19.52 -3.98
CA ASN A 140 -5.28 20.56 -3.45
C ASN A 140 -6.11 20.08 -2.27
N SER A 141 -6.08 18.78 -1.97
CA SER A 141 -6.69 18.22 -0.76
C SER A 141 -6.07 18.85 0.48
N SER A 142 -6.90 19.05 1.49
CA SER A 142 -6.52 19.46 2.84
C SER A 142 -6.50 18.32 3.85
N SER A 143 -7.00 17.12 3.48
CA SER A 143 -7.24 16.05 4.44
C SER A 143 -6.00 15.27 4.83
N ASN A 144 -6.00 14.86 6.10
CA ASN A 144 -5.00 14.01 6.73
C ASN A 144 -5.63 12.65 7.09
N ILE A 145 -4.99 11.56 6.69
CA ILE A 145 -5.45 10.19 7.01
C ILE A 145 -4.43 9.49 7.90
N PHE A 146 -4.92 8.77 8.91
CA PHE A 146 -4.11 7.81 9.67
C PHE A 146 -4.57 6.38 9.37
N LEU A 147 -3.64 5.53 8.94
CA LEU A 147 -3.88 4.14 8.61
C LEU A 147 -3.28 3.20 9.65
N ILE A 148 -4.08 2.28 10.16
CA ILE A 148 -3.62 1.12 10.92
C ILE A 148 -3.69 -0.07 9.97
N THR A 149 -2.57 -0.74 9.73
CA THR A 149 -2.41 -1.59 8.54
C THR A 149 -1.77 -2.94 8.84
N ASP A 150 -1.92 -3.85 7.88
CA ASP A 150 -1.05 -5.00 7.72
C ASP A 150 -0.35 -4.94 6.34
N SER A 151 0.26 -6.05 5.93
CA SER A 151 0.98 -6.12 4.66
C SER A 151 0.08 -5.97 3.42
N TYR A 152 -1.23 -6.19 3.49
CA TYR A 152 -2.12 -5.96 2.33
C TYR A 152 -2.19 -4.49 1.93
N SER A 153 -2.03 -3.57 2.87
CA SER A 153 -2.18 -2.13 2.63
C SER A 153 -0.97 -1.49 1.95
N MET A 154 0.12 -2.24 1.75
CA MET A 154 1.35 -1.76 1.11
C MET A 154 1.12 -0.96 -0.20
N PRO A 155 0.43 -1.51 -1.23
CA PRO A 155 0.05 -0.72 -2.42
C PRO A 155 -0.99 0.37 -2.13
N SER A 156 -1.93 0.16 -1.20
CA SER A 156 -2.94 1.15 -0.83
C SER A 156 -2.33 2.43 -0.29
N ILE A 157 -1.31 2.34 0.56
CA ILE A 157 -0.57 3.50 1.08
C ILE A 157 0.00 4.34 -0.06
N CYS A 158 0.59 3.70 -1.06
CA CYS A 158 1.13 4.39 -2.23
C CYS A 158 0.03 5.16 -2.95
N PHE A 159 -1.08 4.51 -3.32
CA PHE A 159 -2.16 5.18 -4.07
C PHE A 159 -2.87 6.25 -3.26
N MET A 160 -3.24 5.98 -2.01
CA MET A 160 -3.93 6.92 -1.13
C MET A 160 -3.14 8.21 -0.93
N SER A 161 -1.81 8.10 -0.78
CA SER A 161 -0.95 9.28 -0.61
C SER A 161 -0.96 10.25 -1.79
N THR A 162 -1.43 9.83 -2.98
CA THR A 162 -1.54 10.71 -4.14
C THR A 162 -2.77 11.62 -4.08
N GLY A 163 -3.78 11.29 -3.26
CA GLY A 163 -5.03 12.02 -3.17
C GLY A 163 -5.22 12.90 -1.94
N VAL A 164 -4.39 12.73 -0.89
CA VAL A 164 -4.55 13.43 0.39
C VAL A 164 -3.33 14.26 0.76
N LYS A 165 -3.51 15.29 1.60
CA LYS A 165 -2.41 16.18 2.02
C LYS A 165 -1.34 15.45 2.81
N TYR A 166 -1.78 14.63 3.76
CA TYR A 166 -0.91 13.86 4.63
C TYR A 166 -1.48 12.47 4.88
N LEU A 167 -0.61 11.48 4.88
CA LEU A 167 -0.93 10.11 5.23
C LEU A 167 0.12 9.57 6.19
N GLU A 168 -0.32 9.16 7.37
CA GLU A 168 0.49 8.38 8.30
C GLU A 168 -0.03 6.95 8.37
N GLN A 169 0.87 5.99 8.41
CA GLN A 169 0.51 4.58 8.54
C GLN A 169 1.39 3.88 9.56
N VAL A 170 0.81 2.89 10.23
CA VAL A 170 1.50 2.03 11.18
C VAL A 170 1.01 0.58 11.06
N ASP A 171 1.94 -0.36 11.19
CA ASP A 171 1.67 -1.78 11.39
C ASP A 171 2.06 -2.14 12.84
N LEU A 172 1.06 -2.42 13.67
CA LEU A 172 1.22 -2.65 15.10
C LEU A 172 2.02 -3.92 15.43
N ARG A 173 2.31 -4.78 14.45
CA ARG A 173 3.18 -5.95 14.68
C ARG A 173 4.65 -5.57 14.83
N TYR A 174 5.04 -4.39 14.35
CA TYR A 174 6.43 -3.95 14.22
C TYR A 174 6.77 -2.68 15.00
N VAL A 175 5.83 -2.16 15.78
CA VAL A 175 6.11 -1.02 16.66
C VAL A 175 6.87 -1.46 17.90
N ASP A 176 7.61 -0.53 18.50
CA ASP A 176 8.28 -0.73 19.78
C ASP A 176 7.26 -0.95 20.91
N GLU A 177 7.67 -1.62 22.00
CA GLU A 177 6.81 -1.84 23.17
C GLU A 177 6.33 -0.54 23.83
N ASN A 178 7.07 0.56 23.66
CA ASN A 178 6.72 1.89 24.17
C ASN A 178 5.95 2.74 23.15
N TYR A 179 5.62 2.21 21.98
CA TYR A 179 4.85 2.95 20.98
C TYR A 179 3.42 3.17 21.46
N LEU A 180 3.03 4.44 21.58
CA LEU A 180 1.67 4.82 21.97
C LEU A 180 0.89 5.23 20.72
N LEU A 181 0.01 4.33 20.27
CA LEU A 181 -0.83 4.55 19.09
C LEU A 181 -1.69 5.81 19.25
N LYS A 182 -2.28 5.99 20.43
CA LYS A 182 -3.12 7.15 20.74
C LYS A 182 -2.35 8.47 20.61
N GLU A 183 -1.12 8.52 21.10
CA GLU A 183 -0.29 9.74 21.00
C GLU A 183 0.06 10.03 19.54
N SER A 184 0.44 8.99 18.77
CA SER A 184 0.73 9.13 17.34
C SER A 184 -0.48 9.66 16.55
N ILE A 185 -1.69 9.18 16.84
CA ILE A 185 -2.92 9.67 16.21
C ILE A 185 -3.19 11.13 16.59
N LEU A 186 -3.01 11.51 17.87
CA LEU A 186 -3.21 12.88 18.33
C LEU A 186 -2.18 13.86 17.72
N GLU A 187 -0.95 13.42 17.51
CA GLU A 187 0.09 14.20 16.83
C GLU A 187 -0.21 14.38 15.35
N ALA A 188 -0.66 13.30 14.68
CA ALA A 188 -1.00 13.32 13.26
C ALA A 188 -2.23 14.16 12.93
N LYS A 189 -3.14 14.37 13.89
CA LYS A 189 -4.41 15.11 13.73
C LYS A 189 -5.14 14.73 12.43
N PRO A 190 -5.46 13.45 12.24
CA PRO A 190 -6.15 13.01 11.03
C PRO A 190 -7.62 13.45 11.07
N ASP A 191 -8.20 13.65 9.89
CA ASP A 191 -9.65 13.80 9.74
C ASP A 191 -10.35 12.44 9.89
N ILE A 192 -9.64 11.35 9.60
CA ILE A 192 -10.13 9.98 9.75
C ILE A 192 -9.01 8.98 10.06
N VAL A 193 -9.33 8.02 10.93
CA VAL A 193 -8.52 6.83 11.18
C VAL A 193 -9.16 5.64 10.47
N ILE A 194 -8.38 4.90 9.67
CA ILE A 194 -8.85 3.73 8.93
C ILE A 194 -8.04 2.52 9.37
N ILE A 195 -8.74 1.45 9.74
CA ILE A 195 -8.13 0.13 9.95
C ILE A 195 -8.29 -0.65 8.65
N GLN A 196 -7.18 -0.92 7.96
CA GLN A 196 -7.17 -1.71 6.73
C GLN A 196 -6.39 -3.00 6.96
N TYR A 197 -7.13 -4.08 7.23
CA TYR A 197 -6.60 -5.41 7.50
C TYR A 197 -7.14 -6.45 6.52
N ASN A 198 -6.31 -7.43 6.21
CA ASN A 198 -6.77 -8.70 5.68
C ASN A 198 -7.60 -9.46 6.73
N PRO A 199 -8.61 -10.26 6.34
CA PRO A 199 -9.36 -11.09 7.30
C PRO A 199 -8.50 -12.02 8.16
N GLY A 200 -7.30 -12.41 7.73
CA GLY A 200 -6.36 -13.18 8.55
C GLY A 200 -5.87 -12.42 9.80
N ALA A 201 -5.91 -11.08 9.79
CA ALA A 201 -5.48 -10.25 10.91
C ALA A 201 -6.22 -10.56 12.22
N PHE A 202 -7.48 -11.02 12.16
CA PHE A 202 -8.27 -11.38 13.35
C PHE A 202 -7.65 -12.52 14.19
N THR A 203 -6.63 -13.19 13.67
CA THR A 203 -5.89 -14.23 14.40
C THR A 203 -4.63 -13.70 15.10
N ASP A 204 -4.24 -12.44 14.88
CA ASP A 204 -3.05 -11.81 15.46
C ASP A 204 -3.45 -10.74 16.48
N ASN A 205 -3.35 -11.07 17.76
CA ASN A 205 -3.69 -10.15 18.85
C ASN A 205 -2.85 -8.86 18.86
N LYS A 206 -1.65 -8.86 18.27
CA LYS A 206 -0.81 -7.64 18.22
C LYS A 206 -1.45 -6.55 17.37
N LEU A 207 -2.14 -6.93 16.29
CA LEU A 207 -2.86 -6.00 15.41
C LEU A 207 -4.07 -5.34 16.08
N PHE A 208 -4.50 -5.81 17.25
CA PHE A 208 -5.60 -5.24 18.01
C PHE A 208 -5.16 -4.71 19.38
N ASN A 209 -3.84 -4.59 19.62
CA ASN A 209 -3.31 -3.94 20.80
C ASN A 209 -3.23 -2.43 20.57
N PHE A 210 -4.32 -1.72 20.88
CA PHE A 210 -4.44 -0.27 20.71
C PHE A 210 -4.07 0.55 21.95
N ASN A 211 -3.46 -0.11 22.95
CA ASN A 211 -3.06 0.54 24.20
C ASN A 211 -2.04 1.66 23.97
#